data_AF-K7A7V0-F1
#
_entry.id   AF-K7A7V0-F1
#
_cell.length_a   1.000
_cell.length_b   1.000
_cell.length_c   1.000
_cell.angle_alpha   90.00
_cell.angle_beta   90.00
_cell.angle_gamma   90.00
#
_symmetry.space_group_name_H-M   'P 1'
#
loop_
_entity.id
_entity.type
_entity.pdbx_description
1 polymer ?
#
loop_
_entity_poly.entity_id
_entity_poly.type
_entity_poly.pdbx_seq_one_letter_code
_entity_poly.pdbx_strand_id
1 'polypeptide(L)' 'MSGASEVAALAVQNIDTLIAEMLEGDYPDNAVSLGRVLLEGKEIQIQLKVTSVHADFYDSDEEDLEYEL' A
#
# COMPACT_ATOMS: atom_id res chain seq x y z
N MET A 1 0.10 21.03 -0.80
CA MET A 1 -0.09 19.56 -0.83
C MET A 1 -1.48 19.28 -1.39
N SER A 2 -1.67 18.18 -2.12
CA SER A 2 -3.02 17.76 -2.52
C SER A 2 -3.67 16.95 -1.40
N GLY A 3 -5.01 16.87 -1.36
CA GLY A 3 -5.71 16.03 -0.39
C GLY A 3 -5.31 14.55 -0.47
N ALA A 4 -4.86 14.09 -1.65
CA ALA A 4 -4.31 12.74 -1.81
C ALA A 4 -2.97 12.57 -1.08
N SER A 5 -2.09 13.59 -1.11
CA SER A 5 -0.81 13.56 -0.37
C SER A 5 -1.02 13.55 1.14
N GLU A 6 -2.01 14.29 1.65
CA GLU A 6 -2.34 14.30 3.08
C GLU A 6 -2.90 12.95 3.55
N VAL A 7 -3.77 12.34 2.75
CA VAL A 7 -4.30 11.00 3.02
C VAL A 7 -3.21 9.94 2.93
N ALA A 8 -2.30 10.04 1.95
CA ALA A 8 -1.18 9.11 1.80
C ALA A 8 -0.17 9.20 2.96
N ALA A 9 -0.04 10.35 3.62
CA ALA A 9 0.82 10.50 4.80
C ALA A 9 0.40 9.59 5.97
N LEU A 10 -0.87 9.16 6.01
CA LEU A 10 -1.36 8.20 7.00
C LEU A 10 -0.84 6.77 6.76
N ALA A 11 -0.29 6.47 5.57
CA ALA A 11 0.22 5.15 5.23
C ALA A 11 1.28 4.66 6.22
N VAL A 12 2.25 5.52 6.56
CA VAL A 12 3.38 5.19 7.45
C VAL A 12 2.91 4.65 8.80
N GLN A 13 1.77 5.14 9.31
CA GLN A 13 1.22 4.73 10.60
C GLN A 13 0.54 3.34 10.56
N ASN A 14 0.27 2.81 9.37
CA ASN A 14 -0.50 1.58 9.18
C ASN A 14 0.35 0.40 8.68
N ILE A 15 1.57 0.63 8.19
CA ILE A 15 2.43 -0.41 7.60
C ILE A 15 2.72 -1.53 8.60
N ASP A 16 3.21 -1.19 9.79
CA ASP A 16 3.62 -2.20 10.80
C ASP A 16 2.44 -3.06 11.23
N THR A 17 1.27 -2.45 11.45
CA THR A 17 0.04 -3.15 11.81
C THR A 17 -0.40 -4.10 10.71
N LEU A 18 -0.41 -3.65 9.45
CA LEU A 18 -0.81 -4.49 8.32
C LEU A 18 0.10 -5.71 8.17
N ILE A 19 1.41 -5.54 8.32
CA ILE A 19 2.38 -6.64 8.26
C ILE A 19 2.16 -7.60 9.43
N ALA A 20 1.98 -7.10 10.65
CA ALA A 20 1.72 -7.93 11.81
C ALA A 20 0.45 -8.78 11.63
N GLU A 21 -0.64 -8.16 11.17
CA GLU A 21 -1.90 -8.86 10.87
C GLU A 21 -1.76 -9.90 9.75
N MET A 22 -0.96 -9.62 8.71
CA MET A 22 -0.67 -10.61 7.66
C MET A 22 0.05 -11.84 8.21
N LEU A 23 1.08 -11.61 9.03
CA LEU A 23 1.88 -12.69 9.63
C LEU A 23 1.08 -13.49 10.67
N GLU A 24 0.22 -12.83 11.46
CA GLU A 24 -0.63 -13.49 12.46
C GLU A 24 -1.81 -14.25 11.81
N GLY A 25 -2.39 -13.69 10.75
CA GLY A 25 -3.57 -14.23 10.07
C GLY A 25 -3.28 -15.29 9.01
N ASP A 26 -2.01 -15.49 8.63
CA ASP A 26 -1.60 -16.33 7.50
C ASP A 26 -2.31 -15.94 6.19
N TYR A 27 -2.49 -14.63 5.98
CA TYR A 27 -3.07 -14.07 4.76
C TYR A 27 -1.96 -13.43 3.92
N PRO A 28 -1.87 -13.77 2.61
CA PRO A 28 -0.79 -13.28 1.75
C PRO A 28 -0.95 -11.80 1.35
N ASP A 29 -2.12 -11.22 1.61
CA ASP A 29 -2.46 -9.82 1.33
C ASP A 29 -3.21 -9.21 2.52
N ASN A 30 -2.94 -7.93 2.80
CA ASN A 30 -3.77 -7.12 3.67
C ASN A 30 -3.86 -5.68 3.15
N ALA A 31 -4.98 -5.01 3.41
CA ALA A 31 -5.21 -3.65 2.93
C ALA A 31 -6.07 -2.83 3.88
N VAL A 32 -5.75 -1.54 4.00
CA VAL A 32 -6.52 -0.58 4.79
C VAL A 32 -6.89 0.66 3.98
N SER A 33 -8.06 1.22 4.28
CA SER A 33 -8.49 2.50 3.76
C SER A 33 -7.73 3.63 4.46
N LEU A 34 -7.00 4.44 3.72
CA LEU A 34 -6.33 5.63 4.25
C LEU A 34 -7.24 6.86 4.25
N GLY A 35 -8.20 6.92 3.32
CA GLY A 35 -9.13 8.03 3.21
C GLY A 35 -9.74 8.15 1.82
N ARG A 36 -10.47 9.23 1.58
CA ARG A 36 -11.14 9.51 0.30
C ARG A 36 -10.91 10.94 -0.10
N VAL A 37 -10.80 11.16 -1.41
CA VAL A 37 -10.66 12.48 -2.02
C VAL A 37 -11.73 12.67 -3.08
N LEU A 38 -12.22 13.89 -3.23
CA LEU A 38 -13.15 14.27 -4.30
C LEU A 38 -12.37 15.05 -5.35
N LEU A 39 -12.25 14.49 -6.55
CA LEU A 39 -11.57 15.11 -7.68
C LEU A 39 -12.54 15.21 -8.85
N GLU A 40 -12.80 16.43 -9.32
CA GLU A 40 -13.69 16.70 -10.46
C GLU A 40 -15.09 16.04 -10.35
N GLY A 41 -15.62 15.96 -9.12
CA GLY A 41 -16.92 15.33 -8.84
C GLY A 41 -16.89 13.80 -8.75
N LYS A 42 -15.72 13.17 -8.90
CA LYS A 42 -15.50 11.74 -8.68
C LYS A 42 -14.87 11.48 -7.32
N GLU A 43 -15.50 10.61 -6.53
CA GLU A 43 -14.93 10.12 -5.28
C GLU A 43 -13.87 9.06 -5.58
N ILE A 44 -12.68 9.23 -5.01
CA ILE A 44 -11.54 8.34 -5.15
C ILE A 44 -11.12 7.91 -3.74
N GLN A 45 -11.02 6.61 -3.50
CA GLN A 45 -10.49 6.08 -2.26
C GLN A 45 -8.99 5.82 -2.40
N ILE A 46 -8.24 6.22 -1.38
CA ILE A 46 -6.82 5.90 -1.23
C ILE A 46 -6.70 4.77 -0.23
N GLN A 47 -5.96 3.73 -0.62
CA GLN A 47 -5.75 2.53 0.18
C GLN A 47 -4.26 2.20 0.23
N LEU A 48 -3.82 1.56 1.31
CA LEU A 48 -2.52 0.92 1.41
C LEU A 48 -2.74 -0.59 1.34
N LYS A 49 -2.12 -1.25 0.37
CA LYS A 49 -2.08 -2.71 0.25
C LYS A 49 -0.64 -3.17 0.56
N VAL A 50 -0.51 -4.16 1.42
CA VAL A 50 0.71 -4.94 1.60
C VAL A 50 0.44 -6.33 1.03
N THR A 51 1.34 -6.83 0.20
CA THR A 51 1.20 -8.12 -0.48
C THR A 51 2.51 -8.88 -0.44
N SER A 52 2.45 -10.18 -0.20
CA SER A 52 3.55 -11.13 -0.43
C SER A 52 3.32 -11.96 -1.70
N VAL A 53 2.26 -11.68 -2.47
CA VAL A 53 1.96 -12.34 -3.74
C VAL A 53 2.79 -11.68 -4.82
N HIS A 54 3.86 -12.33 -5.24
CA HIS A 54 4.80 -11.76 -6.22
C HIS A 54 4.14 -11.34 -7.54
N ALA A 55 3.08 -12.04 -7.98
CA ALA A 55 2.32 -11.68 -9.18
C ALA A 55 1.55 -10.34 -9.07
N ASP A 56 1.35 -9.85 -7.84
CA ASP A 56 0.67 -8.58 -7.55
C ASP A 56 1.67 -7.43 -7.31
N PHE A 57 2.98 -7.71 -7.42
CA PHE A 57 3.99 -6.67 -7.29
C PHE A 57 3.88 -5.73 -8.49
N TYR A 58 3.96 -4.43 -8.24
CA TYR A 58 4.09 -3.47 -9.32
C TYR A 58 5.47 -3.61 -9.94
N ASP A 59 5.54 -3.65 -11.26
CA ASP A 59 6.79 -3.55 -12.01
C ASP A 59 7.53 -2.30 -11.51
N SER A 60 8.60 -2.51 -10.74
CA SER A 60 9.44 -1.45 -10.21
C SER A 60 10.81 -1.62 -10.82
N ASP A 61 11.46 -0.51 -11.18
CA ASP A 61 12.83 -0.49 -11.71
C ASP A 61 13.87 -1.08 -10.70
N GLU A 62 13.43 -1.57 -9.53
CA GLU A 62 14.25 -2.20 -8.48
C GLU A 62 14.49 -3.71 -8.72
N GLU A 63 13.83 -4.35 -9.69
CA GLU A 63 14.14 -5.75 -10.08
C GLU A 63 15.59 -5.91 -10.60
N ASP A 64 16.30 -4.82 -10.89
CA ASP A 64 17.72 -4.84 -11.29
C ASP A 64 18.71 -4.91 -10.11
N LEU A 65 18.26 -4.84 -8.84
CA LEU A 65 19.16 -4.76 -7.67
C LEU A 65 19.40 -6.06 -6.89
N GLU A 66 18.78 -7.19 -7.24
CA GLU A 66 18.98 -8.47 -6.53
C GLU A 66 19.33 -9.65 -7.45
N TYR A 67 20.50 -9.60 -8.10
CA TYR A 67 21.26 -10.80 -8.50
C TYR A 67 22.80 -10.65 -8.35
N GLU A 68 23.29 -9.84 -7.41
CA GLU A 68 24.71 -9.78 -7.04
C GLU A 68 24.95 -9.94 -5.53
N LEU A 69 24.58 -11.11 -4.96
CA LEU A 69 25.09 -11.58 -3.66
C LEU A 69 25.52 -13.05 -3.73
#